data_AF-A0A0Q6EU43-F1
#
_entry.id   AF-A0A0Q6EU43-F1
#
_cell.length_a   1.000
_cell.length_b   1.000
_cell.length_c   1.000
_cell.angle_alpha   90.00
_cell.angle_beta   90.00
_cell.angle_gamma   90.00
#
_symmetry.space_group_name_H-M   'P 1'
#
loop_
_entity.id
_entity.type
_entity.pdbx_description
1 polymer ?
#
loop_
_entity_poly.entity_id
_entity_poly.type
_entity_poly.pdbx_seq_one_letter_code
_entity_poly.pdbx_strand_id
1 'polypeptide(L)'
;MTTDQHTPSSQGDREAVSPIASMADFDPADYRPYLNGLELSDEQASELLRILWDMMRMCVEMDIPAESWGQIVSPLFLAAAADSPEVD
;
A
#
# COMPACT_ATOMS: atom_id res chain seq x y z
N MET A 1 57.73 15.77 -21.06
CA MET A 1 56.74 15.56 -19.98
C MET A 1 55.46 15.14 -20.65
N THR A 2 55.19 13.84 -20.65
CA THR A 2 54.04 13.23 -21.30
C THR A 2 52.94 13.16 -20.24
N THR A 3 51.90 13.99 -20.37
CA THR A 3 50.75 13.94 -19.46
C THR A 3 49.82 12.84 -19.96
N ASP A 4 49.96 11.68 -19.33
CA ASP A 4 49.01 10.58 -19.35
C ASP A 4 47.69 11.08 -18.70
N GLN A 5 46.62 11.21 -19.49
CA GLN A 5 45.28 11.42 -18.96
C GLN A 5 44.48 10.14 -19.14
N HIS A 6 44.57 9.28 -18.13
CA HIS A 6 43.65 8.17 -17.90
C HIS A 6 42.88 8.45 -16.61
N THR A 7 41.59 8.81 -16.71
CA THR A 7 40.58 8.62 -15.64
C THR A 7 39.18 8.97 -16.19
N PRO A 8 38.11 8.40 -15.62
CA PRO A 8 37.34 7.37 -16.29
C PRO A 8 35.98 7.89 -16.75
N SER A 9 35.44 7.25 -17.78
CA SER A 9 34.01 7.32 -18.10
C SER A 9 33.23 6.74 -16.93
N SER A 10 32.77 7.60 -16.00
CA SER A 10 31.68 7.26 -15.07
C SER A 10 30.40 7.16 -15.89
N GLN A 11 30.27 6.01 -16.52
CA GLN A 11 29.05 5.52 -17.15
C GLN A 11 27.97 5.49 -16.08
N GLY A 12 26.91 6.25 -16.33
CA GLY A 12 25.85 6.49 -15.35
C GLY A 12 25.26 5.19 -14.83
N ASP A 13 25.36 5.01 -13.51
CA ASP A 13 24.36 4.31 -12.74
C ASP A 13 23.07 5.14 -12.82
N ARG A 14 22.35 4.96 -13.93
CA ARG A 14 20.91 5.08 -13.89
C ARG A 14 20.48 4.01 -12.90
N GLU A 15 20.31 4.41 -11.64
CA GLU A 15 19.39 3.73 -10.75
C GLU A 15 18.15 3.47 -11.59
N ALA A 16 17.97 2.20 -11.97
CA ALA A 16 16.72 1.72 -12.46
C ALA A 16 15.79 1.83 -11.25
N VAL A 17 15.25 3.04 -11.06
CA VAL A 17 13.98 3.24 -10.37
C VAL A 17 13.06 2.32 -11.14
N SER A 18 12.92 1.09 -10.64
CA SER A 18 11.93 0.16 -11.14
C SER A 18 10.66 0.97 -11.17
N PRO A 19 9.97 1.06 -12.32
CA PRO A 19 8.75 1.83 -12.40
C PRO A 19 7.92 1.35 -11.23
N ILE A 20 7.61 2.28 -10.30
CA ILE A 20 6.74 2.02 -9.14
C ILE A 20 5.65 1.15 -9.70
N ALA A 21 5.61 -0.11 -9.24
CA ALA A 21 4.87 -1.18 -9.89
C ALA A 21 3.54 -0.59 -10.33
N SER A 22 3.31 -0.49 -11.65
CA SER A 22 2.12 0.14 -12.22
C SER A 22 0.96 -0.31 -11.37
N MET A 23 0.42 0.59 -10.53
CA MET A 23 -0.61 0.22 -9.59
C MET A 23 -1.75 -0.28 -10.46
N ALA A 24 -1.93 -1.60 -10.50
CA ALA A 24 -2.91 -2.20 -11.37
C ALA A 24 -4.26 -1.52 -11.09
N ASP A 25 -5.03 -1.23 -12.13
CA ASP A 25 -6.35 -0.65 -11.95
C ASP A 25 -7.14 -1.53 -10.97
N PHE A 26 -7.70 -0.92 -9.92
CA PHE A 26 -8.43 -1.65 -8.89
C PHE A 26 -9.72 -2.25 -9.47
N ASP A 27 -9.81 -3.59 -9.49
CA ASP A 27 -11.06 -4.32 -9.74
C ASP A 27 -11.53 -5.02 -8.44
N PRO A 28 -12.65 -4.61 -7.84
CA PRO A 28 -13.16 -5.25 -6.63
C PRO A 28 -13.52 -6.73 -6.84
N ALA A 29 -13.80 -7.18 -8.08
CA ALA A 29 -14.12 -8.57 -8.36
C ALA A 29 -12.97 -9.53 -8.00
N ASP A 30 -11.72 -9.09 -8.17
CA ASP A 30 -10.53 -9.88 -7.85
C ASP A 30 -10.38 -10.12 -6.34
N TYR A 31 -10.94 -9.24 -5.51
CA TYR A 31 -10.76 -9.26 -4.07
C TYR A 31 -11.98 -9.72 -3.28
N ARG A 32 -13.16 -9.78 -3.91
CA ARG A 32 -14.40 -10.29 -3.30
C ARG A 32 -14.27 -11.66 -2.62
N PRO A 33 -13.52 -12.65 -3.17
CA PRO A 33 -13.33 -13.94 -2.50
C PRO A 33 -12.70 -13.86 -1.10
N TYR A 34 -11.96 -12.79 -0.78
CA TYR A 34 -11.33 -12.61 0.53
C TYR A 34 -12.28 -12.06 1.60
N LEU A 35 -13.47 -11.60 1.21
CA LEU A 35 -14.52 -11.15 2.14
C LEU A 35 -15.46 -12.27 2.57
N ASN A 36 -15.24 -13.50 2.09
CA ASN A 36 -16.05 -14.66 2.47
C ASN A 36 -16.11 -14.83 3.99
N GLY A 37 -17.34 -14.87 4.53
CA GLY A 37 -17.59 -14.97 5.97
C GLY A 37 -17.94 -13.65 6.65
N LEU A 38 -17.89 -12.52 5.93
CA LEU A 38 -18.44 -11.25 6.38
C LEU A 38 -19.87 -11.07 5.85
N GLU A 39 -20.81 -10.73 6.72
CA GLU A 39 -22.17 -10.36 6.31
C GLU A 39 -22.18 -8.90 5.82
N LEU A 40 -21.87 -8.71 4.54
CA LEU A 40 -21.83 -7.40 3.88
C LEU A 40 -22.74 -7.40 2.66
N SER A 41 -23.40 -6.26 2.39
CA SER A 41 -24.03 -6.02 1.09
C SER A 41 -22.96 -5.87 0.00
N ASP A 42 -23.37 -5.97 -1.27
CA ASP A 42 -22.46 -5.78 -2.40
C ASP A 42 -21.84 -4.38 -2.40
N GLU A 43 -22.59 -3.36 -2.00
CA GLU A 43 -22.12 -1.99 -1.87
C GLU A 43 -21.08 -1.89 -0.74
N GLN A 44 -21.39 -2.45 0.43
CA GLN A 44 -20.49 -2.43 1.59
C GLN A 44 -19.18 -3.17 1.31
N ALA A 45 -19.25 -4.33 0.66
CA ALA A 45 -18.08 -5.10 0.24
C ALA A 45 -17.21 -4.30 -0.74
N SER A 46 -17.82 -3.64 -1.72
CA SER A 46 -17.10 -2.85 -2.72
C SER A 46 -16.46 -1.60 -2.10
N GLU A 47 -17.17 -0.94 -1.18
CA GLU A 47 -16.65 0.21 -0.43
C GLU A 47 -15.48 -0.19 0.48
N LEU A 48 -15.61 -1.28 1.23
CA LEU A 48 -14.53 -1.80 2.08
C LEU A 48 -13.26 -2.09 1.26
N LEU A 49 -13.39 -2.80 0.14
CA LEU A 49 -12.24 -3.13 -0.72
C LEU A 49 -11.60 -1.87 -1.31
N ARG A 50 -12.40 -0.87 -1.68
CA ARG A 50 -11.89 0.42 -2.16
C ARG A 50 -11.07 1.12 -1.07
N ILE A 51 -11.60 1.21 0.15
CA ILE A 51 -10.91 1.85 1.28
C ILE A 51 -9.58 1.14 1.55
N LEU A 52 -9.58 -0.19 1.60
CA LEU A 52 -8.37 -0.99 1.81
C LEU A 52 -7.35 -0.78 0.69
N TRP A 53 -7.80 -0.70 -0.56
CA TRP A 53 -6.93 -0.40 -1.70
C TRP A 53 -6.29 1.00 -1.60
N ASP A 54 -7.09 2.03 -1.35
CA ASP A 54 -6.62 3.41 -1.23
C ASP A 54 -5.62 3.56 -0.06
N MET A 55 -5.87 2.83 1.04
CA MET A 55 -4.95 2.72 2.17
C MET A 55 -3.60 2.09 1.79
N MET A 56 -3.62 0.93 1.11
CA MET A 56 -2.38 0.27 0.63
C MET A 56 -1.63 1.15 -0.36
N ARG A 57 -2.37 1.83 -1.24
CA ARG A 57 -1.84 2.79 -2.20
C ARG A 57 -1.11 3.94 -1.53
N MET A 58 -1.73 4.56 -0.53
CA MET A 58 -1.09 5.62 0.26
C MET A 58 0.22 5.15 0.89
N CYS A 59 0.28 3.91 1.40
CA CYS A 59 1.51 3.37 1.97
C CYS A 59 2.63 3.25 0.92
N VAL A 60 2.31 2.78 -0.28
CA VAL A 60 3.27 2.69 -1.37
C VAL A 60 3.72 4.08 -1.82
N GLU A 61 2.77 5.03 -1.96
CA GLU A 61 3.06 6.40 -2.39
C GLU A 61 3.93 7.16 -1.37
N MET A 62 3.76 6.89 -0.08
CA MET A 62 4.50 7.57 0.99
C MET A 62 5.74 6.79 1.48
N ASP A 63 6.11 5.69 0.81
CA ASP A 63 7.21 4.81 1.21
C ASP A 63 7.12 4.36 2.68
N ILE A 64 5.89 4.07 3.14
CA ILE A 64 5.65 3.57 4.49
C ILE A 64 5.99 2.08 4.50
N PRO A 65 6.91 1.63 5.37
CA PRO A 65 7.27 0.23 5.43
C PRO A 65 6.17 -0.59 6.13
N ALA A 66 5.99 -1.83 5.69
CA ALA A 66 4.86 -2.68 6.10
C ALA A 66 4.80 -2.92 7.61
N GLU A 67 5.94 -2.96 8.29
CA GLU A 67 6.03 -3.08 9.75
C GLU A 67 5.37 -1.92 10.51
N SER A 68 5.27 -0.74 9.88
CA SER A 68 4.62 0.43 10.48
C SER A 68 3.10 0.37 10.40
N TRP A 69 2.55 -0.54 9.58
CA TRP A 69 1.11 -0.62 9.33
C TRP A 69 0.31 -0.85 10.59
N GLY A 70 0.75 -1.78 11.45
CA GLY A 70 0.08 -2.08 12.71
C GLY A 70 -0.07 -0.86 13.62
N GLN A 71 0.93 0.04 13.65
CA GLN A 71 0.86 1.27 14.45
C GLN A 71 -0.07 2.33 13.83
N ILE A 72 -0.15 2.39 12.50
CA ILE A 72 -0.99 3.34 11.77
C ILE A 72 -2.48 2.97 11.92
N VAL A 73 -2.82 1.68 11.83
CA VAL A 73 -4.22 1.23 11.87
C VAL A 73 -4.72 0.94 13.28
N SER A 74 -3.84 0.67 14.25
CA SER A 74 -4.23 0.37 15.64
C SER A 74 -5.18 1.42 16.27
N PRO A 75 -4.96 2.74 16.09
CA PRO A 75 -5.88 3.75 16.62
C PRO A 75 -7.29 3.68 16.03
N LEU A 76 -7.43 3.31 14.75
CA LEU A 76 -8.72 3.18 14.08
C LEU A 76 -9.54 2.03 14.68
N PHE A 77 -8.89 0.87 14.91
CA PHE A 77 -9.55 -0.28 15.54
C PHE A 77 -9.87 -0.02 17.01
N LEU A 78 -9.00 0.68 17.74
CA LEU A 78 -9.27 1.07 19.12
C LEU A 78 -10.49 1.99 19.21
N ALA A 79 -10.59 2.97 18.32
CA ALA A 79 -11.76 3.85 18.25
C ALA A 79 -13.04 3.08 17.88
N ALA A 80 -12.97 2.21 16.87
CA ALA A 80 -14.12 1.38 16.46
C ALA A 80 -14.60 0.43 17.56
N ALA A 81 -13.67 -0.15 18.34
CA ALA A 81 -14.00 -1.00 19.48
C ALA A 81 -14.67 -0.21 20.62
N ALA A 82 -14.23 1.03 20.86
CA ALA A 82 -14.83 1.90 21.87
C ALA A 82 -16.22 2.41 21.47
N ASP A 83 -16.51 2.52 20.17
CA ASP A 83 -17.78 3.01 19.63
C ASP A 83 -18.83 1.89 19.45
N SER A 84 -18.41 0.62 19.58
CA SER A 84 -19.32 -0.52 19.53
C SER A 84 -20.07 -0.65 20.86
N PRO A 85 -21.42 -0.67 20.87
CA PRO A 85 -22.15 -0.90 22.11
C PRO A 85 -21.81 -2.30 22.64
N GLU A 86 -21.44 -2.40 23.91
CA GLU A 86 -21.39 -3.69 24.62
C GLU A 86 -22.77 -4.35 24.46
N VAL A 87 -22.80 -5.45 23.71
CA VAL A 87 -24.00 -6.29 23.62
C VAL A 87 -24.04 -7.12 24.90
N ASP A 88 -24.91 -6.72 25.83
CA ASP A 88 -25.29 -7.47 27.04
C ASP A 88 -26.07 -8.74 26.66
#